data_AF-A0A0G1BC68-F1
#
_entry.id   AF-A0A0G1BC68-F1
#
_cell.length_a   1.000
_cell.length_b   1.000
_cell.length_c   1.000
_cell.angle_alpha   90.00
_cell.angle_beta   90.00
_cell.angle_gamma   90.00
#
_symmetry.space_group_name_H-M   'P 1'
#
loop_
_entity.id
_entity.type
_entity.pdbx_description
1 polymer ?
#
loop_
_entity_poly.entity_id
_entity_poly.type
_entity_poly.pdbx_seq_one_letter_code
_entity_poly.pdbx_strand_id
1 'polypeptide(L)'
;MKQRLSDIGLIGLGPMGQALAQNMEHQGLHVSVYNRTHSVTKTFLKEHEGDFFGFEQMSAFVRSLKRPRKIMLMIKDGKPVDMTINGLLAHLDKGDIIIDGGNSFYRDTERRADMLKKRGLLYIGTGVSGGWCTQWAKPDAWWK
;
A
#
# COMPACT_ATOMS: atom_id res chain seq x y z
N MET A 1 -20.96 7.56 14.62
CA MET A 1 -19.81 6.65 14.82
C MET A 1 -18.61 7.25 14.11
N LYS A 2 -17.56 7.68 14.82
CA LYS A 2 -16.32 8.15 14.17
C LYS A 2 -15.72 6.94 13.45
N GLN A 3 -15.70 6.94 12.11
CA GLN A 3 -14.93 5.94 11.37
C GLN A 3 -13.47 6.02 11.84
N ARG A 4 -12.94 4.90 12.35
CA ARG A 4 -11.54 4.80 12.75
C ARG A 4 -10.71 4.86 11.47
N LEU A 5 -9.84 5.85 11.35
CA LEU A 5 -8.95 5.98 10.19
C LEU A 5 -7.79 4.99 10.32
N SER A 6 -7.39 4.39 9.21
CA SER A 6 -6.23 3.49 9.13
C SER A 6 -4.91 4.25 9.13
N ASP A 7 -3.86 3.64 9.68
CA ASP A 7 -2.51 4.22 9.76
C ASP A 7 -1.75 4.07 8.45
N ILE A 8 -2.02 2.98 7.71
CA ILE A 8 -1.37 2.67 6.43
C ILE A 8 -2.35 2.00 5.47
N GLY A 9 -2.18 2.29 4.19
CA GLY A 9 -2.90 1.66 3.10
C GLY A 9 -1.99 0.74 2.31
N LEU A 10 -2.47 -0.45 1.96
CA LEU A 10 -1.76 -1.41 1.12
C LEU A 10 -2.56 -1.69 -0.16
N ILE A 11 -1.92 -1.46 -1.31
CA ILE A 11 -2.48 -1.74 -2.64
C ILE A 11 -1.74 -2.91 -3.25
N GLY A 12 -2.47 -3.99 -3.55
CA GLY A 12 -1.93 -5.20 -4.14
C GLY A 12 -1.84 -6.34 -3.13
N LEU A 13 -2.83 -7.23 -3.17
CA LEU A 13 -2.97 -8.36 -2.25
C LEU A 13 -2.44 -9.67 -2.86
N GLY A 14 -1.26 -9.63 -3.48
CA GLY A 14 -0.51 -10.84 -3.81
C GLY A 14 0.11 -11.49 -2.55
N PRO A 15 0.75 -12.67 -2.65
CA PRO A 15 1.31 -13.36 -1.48
C PRO A 15 2.22 -12.49 -0.59
N MET A 16 3.04 -11.63 -1.20
CA MET A 16 3.87 -10.68 -0.44
C MET A 16 3.07 -9.56 0.23
N GLY A 17 2.04 -9.02 -0.45
CA GLY A 17 1.21 -7.95 0.08
C GLY A 17 0.34 -8.42 1.25
N GLN A 18 -0.17 -9.65 1.17
CA GLN A 18 -0.92 -10.28 2.26
C GLN A 18 -0.04 -10.51 3.49
N ALA A 19 1.17 -11.04 3.30
CA ALA A 19 2.13 -11.23 4.39
C ALA A 19 2.53 -9.89 5.05
N LEU A 20 2.71 -8.83 4.25
CA LEU A 20 3.02 -7.50 4.76
C LEU A 20 1.86 -6.88 5.55
N ALA A 21 0.63 -7.01 5.04
CA ALA A 21 -0.57 -6.53 5.73
C ALA A 21 -0.73 -7.22 7.09
N GLN A 22 -0.58 -8.55 7.15
CA GLN A 22 -0.61 -9.31 8.40
C GLN A 22 0.48 -8.88 9.37
N ASN A 23 1.70 -8.66 8.89
CA ASN A 23 2.78 -8.19 9.76
C ASN A 23 2.46 -6.81 10.35
N MET A 24 1.96 -5.87 9.54
CA MET A 24 1.55 -4.55 10.03
C MET A 24 0.43 -4.64 11.08
N GLU A 25 -0.54 -5.53 10.86
CA GLU A 25 -1.64 -5.76 11.80
C GLU A 25 -1.14 -6.38 13.13
N HIS A 26 -0.22 -7.34 13.08
CA HIS A 26 0.42 -7.91 14.27
C HIS A 26 1.20 -6.86 15.09
N GLN A 27 1.69 -5.80 14.46
CA GLN A 27 2.33 -4.66 15.14
C GLN A 27 1.30 -3.66 15.72
N GLY A 28 0.00 -3.94 15.60
CA GLY A 28 -1.09 -3.12 16.11
C GLY A 28 -1.47 -1.94 15.20
N LEU A 29 -1.02 -1.93 13.93
CA LEU A 29 -1.39 -0.89 12.97
C LEU A 29 -2.73 -1.21 12.30
N HIS A 30 -3.52 -0.16 12.07
CA HIS A 30 -4.76 -0.28 11.30
C HIS A 30 -4.44 -0.26 9.81
N VAL A 31 -4.75 -1.35 9.10
CA VAL A 31 -4.38 -1.51 7.69
C VAL A 31 -5.61 -1.44 6.80
N SER A 32 -5.65 -0.43 5.93
CA SER A 32 -6.61 -0.41 4.82
C SER A 32 -6.03 -1.21 3.65
N VAL A 33 -6.83 -2.06 3.01
CA VAL A 33 -6.41 -2.88 1.87
C VAL A 33 -7.27 -2.60 0.64
N TYR A 34 -6.61 -2.52 -0.51
CA TYR A 34 -7.24 -2.34 -1.81
C TYR A 34 -6.56 -3.21 -2.87
N ASN A 35 -7.37 -3.75 -3.77
CA ASN A 35 -6.87 -4.47 -4.94
C ASN A 35 -7.78 -4.16 -6.13
N ARG A 36 -7.19 -4.11 -7.34
CA ARG A 36 -7.95 -3.85 -8.58
C ARG A 36 -9.11 -4.82 -8.75
N THR A 37 -8.90 -6.09 -8.42
CA THR A 37 -9.93 -7.11 -8.43
C THR A 37 -10.48 -7.27 -7.02
N HIS A 38 -11.71 -6.81 -6.78
CA HIS A 38 -12.36 -6.79 -5.48
C HIS A 38 -12.54 -8.19 -4.85
N SER A 39 -12.69 -9.25 -5.66
CA SER A 39 -12.77 -10.62 -5.14
C SER A 39 -11.56 -11.01 -4.31
N VAL A 40 -10.35 -10.55 -4.67
CA VAL A 40 -9.12 -10.82 -3.89
C VAL A 40 -9.19 -10.14 -2.52
N THR A 41 -9.69 -8.91 -2.45
CA THR A 41 -9.89 -8.21 -1.17
C THR A 41 -10.90 -8.97 -0.30
N LYS A 42 -12.02 -9.42 -0.87
CA LYS A 42 -13.01 -10.22 -0.14
C LYS A 42 -12.44 -11.53 0.38
N THR A 43 -11.66 -12.24 -0.45
CA THR A 43 -10.98 -13.47 -0.04
C THR A 43 -10.01 -13.20 1.11
N PHE A 44 -9.18 -12.17 1.00
CA PHE A 44 -8.23 -11.78 2.06
C PHE A 44 -8.92 -11.49 3.39
N LEU A 45 -10.00 -10.69 3.39
CA LEU A 45 -10.76 -10.39 4.61
C LEU A 45 -11.49 -11.61 5.20
N LYS A 46 -11.74 -12.65 4.39
CA LYS A 46 -12.36 -13.90 4.85
C LYS A 46 -11.33 -14.87 5.41
N GLU A 47 -10.14 -14.90 4.83
CA GLU A 47 -9.05 -15.82 5.20
C GLU A 47 -8.23 -15.33 6.39
N HIS A 48 -8.27 -14.04 6.71
CA HIS A 48 -7.51 -13.46 7.80
C HIS A 48 -8.41 -12.71 8.77
N GLU A 49 -8.35 -13.12 10.03
CA GLU A 49 -8.94 -12.40 11.15
C GLU A 49 -7.94 -11.30 11.59
N GLY A 50 -8.39 -10.04 11.64
CA GLY A 50 -7.56 -8.89 12.03
C GLY A 50 -8.26 -7.56 11.75
N ASP A 51 -7.71 -6.44 12.23
CA ASP A 51 -8.27 -5.08 12.03
C ASP A 51 -7.94 -4.54 10.62
N PHE A 52 -8.46 -5.24 9.60
CA PHE A 52 -8.30 -4.91 8.19
C PHE A 52 -9.54 -4.21 7.63
N PHE A 53 -9.32 -3.09 6.94
CA PHE A 53 -10.39 -2.37 6.24
C PHE A 53 -10.27 -2.57 4.73
N GLY A 54 -11.10 -3.43 4.15
CA GLY A 54 -11.12 -3.65 2.71
C GLY A 54 -12.07 -2.74 1.97
N PHE A 55 -11.60 -2.17 0.86
CA PHE A 55 -12.39 -1.26 0.03
C PHE A 55 -12.48 -1.73 -1.41
N GLU A 56 -13.64 -1.53 -2.03
CA GLU A 56 -13.89 -1.80 -3.45
C GLU A 56 -13.50 -0.63 -4.35
N GLN A 57 -13.62 0.60 -3.84
CA GLN A 57 -13.35 1.82 -4.59
C GLN A 57 -12.09 2.52 -4.07
N MET A 58 -11.25 2.96 -5.00
CA MET A 58 -10.01 3.70 -4.68
C MET A 58 -10.29 4.96 -3.87
N SER A 59 -11.36 5.68 -4.19
CA SER A 59 -11.76 6.90 -3.48
C SER A 59 -12.12 6.64 -2.01
N ALA A 60 -12.79 5.52 -1.72
CA ALA A 60 -13.12 5.11 -0.36
C ALA A 60 -11.87 4.68 0.41
N PHE A 61 -10.96 3.94 -0.24
CA PHE A 61 -9.67 3.57 0.30
C PHE A 61 -8.81 4.78 0.68
N VAL A 62 -8.69 5.80 -0.18
CA VAL A 62 -7.88 6.99 0.14
C VAL A 62 -8.50 7.81 1.28
N ARG A 63 -9.83 7.78 1.42
CA ARG A 63 -10.55 8.48 2.50
C ARG A 63 -10.45 7.78 3.85
N SER A 64 -10.17 6.48 3.89
CA SER A 64 -10.03 5.74 5.15
C SER A 64 -8.68 5.98 5.83
N LEU A 65 -7.71 6.59 5.17
CA LEU A 65 -6.35 6.79 5.68
C LEU A 65 -6.22 8.07 6.52
N LYS A 66 -5.44 8.00 7.60
CA LYS A 66 -4.96 9.18 8.34
C LYS A 66 -4.04 10.03 7.47
N ARG A 67 -4.04 11.35 7.68
CA ARG A 67 -3.12 12.28 7.03
C ARG A 67 -1.84 12.47 7.88
N PRO A 68 -0.64 12.61 7.26
CA PRO A 68 -0.34 12.42 5.84
C PRO A 68 -0.57 10.97 5.43
N ARG A 69 -1.22 10.76 4.27
CA ARG A 69 -1.63 9.41 3.86
C ARG A 69 -0.42 8.61 3.44
N LYS A 70 -0.30 7.39 3.98
CA LYS A 70 0.78 6.45 3.65
C LYS A 70 0.19 5.31 2.85
N ILE A 71 0.59 5.21 1.58
CA ILE A 71 0.09 4.18 0.66
C ILE A 71 1.25 3.35 0.16
N MET A 72 1.25 2.07 0.47
CA MET A 72 2.24 1.11 0.00
C MET A 72 1.72 0.32 -1.20
N LEU A 73 2.45 0.35 -2.29
CA LEU A 73 2.18 -0.37 -3.52
C LEU A 73 2.97 -1.67 -3.53
N MET A 74 2.26 -2.80 -3.55
CA MET A 74 2.79 -4.16 -3.65
C MET A 74 2.22 -4.84 -4.90
N ILE A 75 2.55 -4.26 -6.06
CA ILE A 75 2.06 -4.71 -7.37
C ILE A 75 3.24 -5.03 -8.28
N LYS A 76 2.95 -5.79 -9.35
CA LYS A 76 3.95 -6.09 -10.37
C LYS A 76 4.44 -4.79 -11.03
N ASP A 77 5.75 -4.75 -11.28
CA ASP A 77 6.45 -3.64 -11.90
C ASP A 77 5.93 -3.28 -13.30
N GLY A 78 6.32 -2.10 -13.77
CA GLY A 78 5.94 -1.56 -15.07
C GLY A 78 4.55 -0.89 -15.07
N LYS A 79 3.80 -1.09 -16.16
CA LYS A 79 2.53 -0.38 -16.44
C LYS A 79 1.48 -0.43 -15.31
N PRO A 80 1.30 -1.54 -14.57
CA PRO A 80 0.31 -1.59 -13.49
C PRO A 80 0.56 -0.56 -12.37
N VAL A 81 1.83 -0.25 -12.09
CA VAL A 81 2.22 0.77 -11.11
C VAL A 81 1.80 2.15 -11.59
N ASP A 82 2.13 2.50 -12.84
CA ASP A 82 1.78 3.80 -13.40
C ASP A 82 0.27 4.01 -13.47
N MET A 83 -0.50 2.97 -13.82
CA MET A 83 -1.97 3.03 -13.80
C MET A 83 -2.53 3.27 -12.41
N THR A 84 -2.00 2.57 -11.40
CA THR A 84 -2.42 2.72 -10.00
C THR A 84 -2.10 4.13 -9.48
N ILE A 85 -0.88 4.61 -9.74
CA ILE A 85 -0.46 5.96 -9.36
C ILE A 85 -1.38 7.00 -10.01
N ASN A 86 -1.67 6.88 -11.30
CA ASN A 86 -2.57 7.83 -11.99
C ASN A 86 -3.98 7.84 -11.39
N GLY A 87 -4.51 6.69 -10.99
CA GLY A 87 -5.79 6.60 -10.27
C GLY A 87 -5.75 7.26 -8.89
N LEU A 88 -4.64 7.14 -8.18
CA LEU A 88 -4.44 7.78 -6.87
C LEU A 88 -4.33 9.30 -6.96
N LEU A 89 -3.72 9.82 -8.03
CA LEU A 89 -3.49 11.26 -8.21
C LEU A 89 -4.77 12.11 -8.15
N ALA A 90 -5.94 11.54 -8.44
CA ALA A 90 -7.22 12.24 -8.36
C ALA A 90 -7.76 12.40 -6.92
N HIS A 91 -7.15 11.71 -5.95
CA HIS A 91 -7.66 11.61 -4.58
C HIS A 91 -6.63 12.01 -3.51
N LEU A 92 -5.38 12.22 -3.89
CA LEU A 92 -4.29 12.58 -2.97
C LEU A 92 -4.15 14.09 -2.82
N ASP A 93 -3.75 14.48 -1.61
CA ASP A 93 -3.43 15.86 -1.26
C ASP A 93 -1.91 16.05 -1.19
N LYS A 94 -1.46 17.31 -1.27
CA LYS A 94 -0.03 17.64 -1.11
C LYS A 94 0.49 17.13 0.25
N GLY A 95 1.66 16.50 0.22
CA GLY A 95 2.30 15.91 1.40
C GLY A 95 1.95 14.43 1.66
N ASP A 96 1.04 13.84 0.88
CA ASP A 96 0.81 12.40 0.94
C ASP A 96 2.01 11.61 0.39
N ILE A 97 2.16 10.38 0.90
CA ILE A 97 3.31 9.51 0.70
C ILE A 97 2.87 8.25 -0.05
N ILE A 98 3.50 8.00 -1.19
CA ILE A 98 3.41 6.76 -1.96
C ILE A 98 4.71 6.00 -1.78
N ILE A 99 4.62 4.76 -1.34
CA ILE A 99 5.75 3.84 -1.13
C ILE A 99 5.62 2.73 -2.18
N ASP A 100 6.60 2.58 -3.05
CA ASP A 100 6.67 1.46 -4.00
C ASP A 100 7.54 0.35 -3.40
N GLY A 101 6.89 -0.73 -2.94
CA GLY A 101 7.53 -1.92 -2.37
C GLY A 101 7.88 -2.98 -3.43
N GLY A 102 7.62 -2.70 -4.71
CA GLY A 102 7.93 -3.60 -5.80
C GLY A 102 9.41 -3.60 -6.19
N ASN A 103 9.79 -4.55 -7.04
CA ASN A 103 11.11 -4.59 -7.68
C ASN A 103 11.13 -3.72 -8.95
N SER A 104 10.69 -2.46 -8.85
CA SER A 104 10.68 -1.52 -9.97
C SER A 104 12.11 -1.19 -10.43
N PHE A 105 12.31 -1.08 -11.75
CA PHE A 105 13.58 -0.62 -12.32
C PHE A 105 13.88 0.82 -11.85
N TYR A 106 15.11 1.08 -11.41
CA TYR A 106 15.47 2.34 -10.75
C TYR A 106 15.12 3.59 -11.58
N ARG A 107 15.25 3.54 -12.91
CA ARG A 107 14.89 4.66 -13.81
C ARG A 107 13.40 4.96 -13.82
N ASP A 108 12.55 3.94 -13.66
CA ASP A 108 11.12 4.14 -13.52
C ASP A 108 10.77 4.79 -12.18
N THR A 109 11.48 4.39 -11.12
CA THR A 109 11.35 5.00 -9.80
C THR A 109 11.74 6.48 -9.84
N GLU A 110 12.86 6.85 -10.46
CA GLU A 110 13.28 8.25 -10.65
C GLU A 110 12.25 9.05 -11.45
N ARG A 111 11.78 8.51 -12.59
CA ARG A 111 10.76 9.15 -13.42
C ARG A 111 9.47 9.42 -12.63
N ARG A 112 9.02 8.45 -11.82
CA ARG A 112 7.82 8.58 -10.97
C ARG A 112 8.05 9.57 -9.84
N ALA A 113 9.22 9.54 -9.21
CA ALA A 113 9.59 10.49 -8.15
C ALA A 113 9.51 11.93 -8.66
N ASP A 114 10.09 12.23 -9.83
CA ASP A 114 10.07 13.57 -10.41
C ASP A 114 8.65 14.02 -10.79
N MET A 115 7.85 13.11 -11.37
CA MET A 115 6.46 13.38 -11.70
C MET A 115 5.62 13.72 -10.46
N LEU A 116 5.80 12.97 -9.38
CA LEU A 116 5.04 13.12 -8.14
C LEU A 116 5.51 14.33 -7.33
N LYS A 117 6.82 14.59 -7.32
CA LYS A 117 7.41 15.77 -6.69
C LYS A 117 6.87 17.07 -7.27
N LYS A 118 6.69 17.15 -8.60
CA LYS A 118 6.06 18.30 -9.28
C LYS A 118 4.62 18.56 -8.81
N ARG A 119 3.93 17.53 -8.32
CA ARG A 119 2.56 17.63 -7.76
C ARG A 119 2.54 17.86 -6.24
N GLY A 120 3.70 17.92 -5.58
CA GLY A 120 3.82 18.06 -4.13
C GLY A 120 3.55 16.78 -3.36
N LEU A 121 3.71 15.62 -4.00
CA LEU A 121 3.59 14.29 -3.39
C LEU A 121 4.98 13.72 -3.11
N LEU A 122 5.09 12.92 -2.04
CA LEU A 122 6.31 12.21 -1.69
C LEU A 122 6.24 10.79 -2.26
N TYR A 123 7.31 10.37 -2.93
CA TYR A 123 7.43 9.03 -3.49
C TYR A 123 8.70 8.37 -2.97
N ILE A 124 8.56 7.17 -2.41
CA ILE A 124 9.65 6.39 -1.83
C ILE A 124 9.69 5.05 -2.55
N GLY A 125 10.76 4.80 -3.32
CA GLY A 125 11.04 3.47 -3.85
C GLY A 125 11.77 2.63 -2.80
N THR A 126 11.16 1.56 -2.33
CA THR A 126 11.75 0.64 -1.34
C THR A 126 11.83 -0.77 -1.93
N GLY A 127 13.04 -1.28 -2.14
CA GLY A 127 13.19 -2.68 -2.51
C GLY A 127 12.89 -3.59 -1.31
N VAL A 128 11.87 -4.45 -1.43
CA VAL A 128 11.57 -5.46 -0.40
C VAL A 128 12.28 -6.76 -0.78
N SER A 129 13.35 -7.10 -0.05
CA SER A 129 14.10 -8.35 -0.22
C SER A 129 13.73 -9.40 0.83
N GLY A 130 13.82 -10.70 0.47
CA GLY A 130 13.59 -11.83 1.39
C GLY A 130 12.30 -12.62 1.12
N GLY A 131 11.49 -12.20 0.14
CA GLY A 131 10.27 -12.88 -0.26
C GLY A 131 9.17 -12.91 0.80
N TRP A 132 8.07 -13.60 0.50
CA TRP A 132 6.88 -13.61 1.38
C TRP A 132 7.14 -14.26 2.74
N CYS A 133 7.97 -15.30 2.80
CA CYS A 133 8.31 -15.98 4.06
C CYS A 133 9.01 -15.05 5.05
N THR A 134 9.94 -14.20 4.59
CA THR A 134 10.65 -13.28 5.51
C THR A 134 9.73 -12.20 6.04
N GLN A 135 8.78 -11.76 5.22
CA GLN A 135 7.80 -10.76 5.65
C GLN A 135 6.88 -11.29 6.76
N TRP A 136 6.63 -12.60 6.76
CA TRP A 136 5.85 -13.27 7.79
C TRP A 136 6.71 -13.71 9.00
N ALA A 137 7.94 -14.20 8.75
CA ALA A 137 8.80 -14.81 9.75
C ALA A 137 9.61 -13.82 10.60
N LYS A 138 9.70 -12.54 10.21
CA LYS A 138 10.41 -11.50 10.97
C LYS A 138 9.52 -10.26 11.20
N PRO A 139 8.53 -10.35 12.11
CA PRO A 139 7.70 -9.21 12.47
C PRO A 139 8.51 -8.00 12.98
N ASP A 140 9.66 -8.23 13.62
CA ASP A 140 10.40 -7.20 14.37
C ASP A 140 11.52 -6.52 13.58
N ALA A 141 11.80 -6.96 12.34
CA ALA A 141 13.01 -6.57 11.60
C ALA A 141 12.91 -5.23 10.85
N TRP A 142 11.70 -4.72 10.65
CA TRP A 142 11.43 -3.56 9.78
C TRP A 142 11.12 -2.27 10.52
N TRP A 143 10.87 -2.34 11.83
CA TRP A 143 10.25 -1.27 12.61
C TRP A 143 11.09 -0.78 13.80
N LYS A 144 12.38 -1.12 13.85
CA LYS A 144 13.36 -0.58 14.80
C LYS A 144 14.09 0.63 14.22
#